data_AF-A0A8K0NJN9-F1
#
_entry.id   AF-A0A8K0NJN9-F1
#
_cell.length_a   1.000
_cell.length_b   1.000
_cell.length_c   1.000
_cell.angle_alpha   90.00
_cell.angle_beta   90.00
_cell.angle_gamma   90.00
#
_symmetry.space_group_name_H-M   'P 1'
#
loop_
_entity.id
_entity.type
_entity.pdbx_description
1 polymer ?
#
loop_
_entity_poly.entity_id
_entity_poly.type
_entity_poly.pdbx_seq_one_letter_code
_entity_poly.pdbx_strand_id
1 'polypeptide(L)'
;MSKSSQGIKFVWKNLKDKGSSSSSNFNRTKAQELICGSIETASKQYGGKIRNATTVEEVDVPHTTNHRVNDKVYTDPMHTVLEMKNEKDKRITTAHFYWDKLGGKYLWYSKLTFNGAASSKDHWIEEDSNDEEKKE
;
A
#
# COMPACT_ATOMS: atom_id res chain seq x y z
N MET A 1 -15.49 26.01 -11.14
CA MET A 1 -15.11 24.99 -12.15
C MET A 1 -14.27 23.93 -11.46
N SER A 2 -14.83 22.75 -11.19
CA SER A 2 -14.11 21.63 -10.58
C SER A 2 -13.15 21.07 -11.63
N LYS A 3 -11.84 21.15 -11.40
CA LYS A 3 -10.84 20.54 -12.28
C LYS A 3 -11.11 19.04 -12.31
N SER A 4 -11.56 18.53 -13.45
CA SER A 4 -11.68 17.11 -13.73
C SER A 4 -10.42 16.42 -13.21
N SER A 5 -10.59 15.45 -12.30
CA SER A 5 -9.50 14.60 -11.87
C SER A 5 -8.85 14.02 -13.12
N GLN A 6 -7.56 14.30 -13.32
CA GLN A 6 -6.75 13.64 -14.34
C GLN A 6 -6.99 12.15 -14.12
N GLY A 7 -7.58 11.46 -15.11
CA GLY A 7 -7.99 10.07 -14.95
C GLY A 7 -6.74 9.21 -14.71
N ILE A 8 -6.53 8.79 -13.46
CA ILE A 8 -5.39 7.94 -13.11
C ILE A 8 -5.60 6.59 -13.81
N LYS A 9 -4.64 6.21 -14.66
CA LYS A 9 -4.62 4.89 -15.30
C LYS A 9 -4.16 3.85 -14.28
N PHE A 10 -4.90 2.75 -14.18
CA PHE A 10 -4.49 1.60 -13.38
C PHE A 10 -3.95 0.48 -14.28
N VAL A 11 -2.81 -0.07 -13.90
CA VAL A 11 -2.20 -1.23 -14.56
C VAL A 11 -2.13 -2.37 -13.54
N TRP A 12 -3.15 -3.22 -13.57
CA TRP A 12 -3.19 -4.47 -12.79
C TRP A 12 -2.48 -5.57 -13.56
N LYS A 13 -1.38 -6.09 -13.03
CA LYS A 13 -0.52 -7.02 -13.77
C LYS A 13 -0.98 -8.47 -13.71
N ASN A 14 -2.03 -8.78 -12.94
CA ASN A 14 -2.46 -10.17 -12.70
C ASN A 14 -1.27 -11.02 -12.24
N LEU A 15 -0.48 -10.48 -11.31
CA LEU A 15 0.65 -11.20 -10.76
C LEU A 15 0.12 -12.48 -10.10
N LYS A 16 0.73 -13.61 -10.44
CA LYS A 16 0.39 -14.92 -9.88
C LYS A 16 1.54 -15.34 -8.99
N ASP A 17 1.26 -15.57 -7.71
CA ASP A 17 2.20 -16.27 -6.86
C ASP A 17 1.82 -17.75 -6.76
N LYS A 18 2.82 -18.60 -7.02
CA LYS A 18 2.76 -20.03 -6.69
C LYS A 18 2.77 -20.16 -5.17
N GLY A 19 1.61 -20.13 -4.52
CA GLY A 19 1.48 -20.46 -3.10
C GLY A 19 0.70 -19.48 -2.23
N SER A 20 0.28 -18.32 -2.75
CA SER A 20 -0.68 -17.46 -2.05
C SER A 20 -2.08 -18.04 -2.25
N SER A 21 -2.66 -18.56 -1.17
CA SER A 21 -4.04 -19.05 -1.13
C SER A 21 -4.97 -17.91 -1.56
N SER A 22 -5.39 -17.98 -2.82
CA SER A 22 -6.61 -17.34 -3.32
C SER A 22 -6.60 -15.81 -3.34
N SER A 23 -5.93 -15.28 -4.37
CA SER A 23 -6.25 -14.02 -5.04
C SER A 23 -7.68 -13.94 -5.62
N SER A 24 -8.61 -14.82 -5.20
CA SER A 24 -9.93 -15.00 -5.83
C SER A 24 -10.96 -13.95 -5.44
N ASN A 25 -10.68 -13.12 -4.42
CA ASN A 25 -11.61 -12.09 -3.93
C ASN A 25 -11.07 -10.64 -4.07
N PHE A 26 -9.99 -10.42 -4.82
CA PHE A 26 -9.44 -9.08 -5.02
C PHE A 26 -10.35 -8.25 -5.95
N ASN A 27 -11.19 -7.41 -5.35
CA ASN A 27 -12.09 -6.51 -6.09
C ASN A 27 -11.33 -5.26 -6.56
N ARG A 28 -10.73 -5.34 -7.74
CA ARG A 28 -9.98 -4.25 -8.37
C ARG A 28 -10.76 -2.94 -8.45
N THR A 29 -12.05 -2.99 -8.73
CA THR A 29 -12.87 -1.77 -8.81
C THR A 29 -12.89 -1.04 -7.47
N LYS A 30 -13.16 -1.76 -6.38
CA LYS A 30 -13.11 -1.20 -5.02
C LYS A 30 -11.70 -0.71 -4.66
N ALA A 31 -10.66 -1.46 -5.04
CA ALA A 31 -9.27 -1.04 -4.83
C ALA A 31 -9.00 0.33 -5.47
N GLN A 32 -9.37 0.50 -6.73
CA GLN A 32 -9.17 1.74 -7.48
C GLN A 32 -9.86 2.92 -6.80
N GLU A 33 -11.10 2.75 -6.34
CA GLU A 33 -11.85 3.78 -5.63
C GLU A 33 -11.12 4.22 -4.35
N LEU A 34 -10.69 3.27 -3.53
CA LEU A 34 -9.98 3.53 -2.27
C LEU A 34 -8.61 4.18 -2.52
N ILE A 35 -7.89 3.72 -3.54
CA ILE A 35 -6.60 4.26 -3.95
C ILE A 35 -6.76 5.69 -4.45
N CYS A 36 -7.71 5.96 -5.34
CA CYS A 36 -8.02 7.30 -5.84
C CYS A 36 -8.38 8.26 -4.71
N GLY A 37 -9.28 7.86 -3.79
CA GLY A 37 -9.65 8.70 -2.65
C GLY A 37 -8.47 9.00 -1.71
N SER A 38 -7.59 8.01 -1.51
CA SER A 38 -6.37 8.18 -0.71
C SER A 38 -5.37 9.13 -1.38
N ILE A 39 -5.18 9.01 -2.70
CA ILE A 39 -4.33 9.90 -3.50
C ILE A 39 -4.87 11.34 -3.51
N GLU A 40 -6.18 11.51 -3.63
CA GLU A 40 -6.82 12.82 -3.60
C GLU A 40 -6.63 13.49 -2.23
N THR A 41 -6.85 12.75 -1.14
CA THR A 41 -6.62 13.23 0.22
C THR A 41 -5.17 13.64 0.42
N ALA A 42 -4.21 12.78 0.05
CA ALA A 42 -2.79 13.08 0.16
C ALA A 42 -2.38 14.29 -0.71
N SER A 43 -2.95 14.42 -1.91
CA SER A 43 -2.70 15.56 -2.81
C SER A 43 -3.19 16.88 -2.22
N LYS A 44 -4.35 16.88 -1.56
CA LYS A 44 -4.93 18.05 -0.88
C LYS A 44 -4.14 18.41 0.37
N GLN A 45 -3.76 17.41 1.17
CA GLN A 45 -3.17 17.63 2.49
C GLN A 45 -1.67 17.93 2.44
N TYR A 46 -0.92 17.28 1.54
CA TYR A 46 0.56 17.32 1.53
C TYR A 46 1.15 17.87 0.23
N GLY A 47 0.30 18.44 -0.64
CA GLY A 47 0.62 19.20 -1.84
C GLY A 47 2.03 19.06 -2.45
N GLY A 48 2.14 18.43 -3.62
CA GLY A 48 3.19 18.86 -4.57
C GLY A 48 3.61 17.89 -5.66
N LYS A 49 3.61 16.57 -5.44
CA LYS A 49 4.14 15.64 -6.46
C LYS A 49 3.20 14.49 -6.78
N ILE A 50 2.46 14.01 -5.78
CA ILE A 50 1.53 12.90 -5.98
C ILE A 50 0.33 13.30 -6.86
N ARG A 51 -0.03 14.58 -6.91
CA ARG A 51 -1.01 15.15 -7.85
C ARG A 51 -0.63 14.95 -9.32
N ASN A 52 0.67 14.80 -9.61
CA ASN A 52 1.14 14.58 -10.97
C ASN A 52 1.17 13.08 -11.33
N ALA A 53 0.69 12.21 -10.44
CA ALA A 53 0.56 10.80 -10.74
C ALA A 53 -0.54 10.61 -11.78
N THR A 54 -0.20 9.95 -12.88
CA THR A 54 -1.12 9.61 -13.96
C THR A 54 -1.26 8.11 -14.14
N THR A 55 -0.36 7.32 -13.56
CA THR A 55 -0.42 5.86 -13.58
C THR A 55 -0.16 5.30 -12.19
N VAL A 56 -0.96 4.30 -11.81
CA VAL A 56 -0.74 3.41 -10.67
C VAL A 56 -0.58 1.99 -11.20
N GLU A 57 0.55 1.37 -10.90
CA GLU A 57 0.92 0.05 -11.41
C GLU A 57 1.10 -0.91 -10.25
N GLU A 58 0.40 -2.04 -10.29
CA GLU A 58 0.63 -3.16 -9.37
C GLU A 58 2.00 -3.76 -9.66
N VAL A 59 2.89 -3.75 -8.68
CA VAL A 59 4.25 -4.29 -8.82
C VAL A 59 4.47 -5.58 -8.04
N ASP A 60 3.56 -5.91 -7.12
CA ASP A 60 3.67 -7.14 -6.32
C ASP A 60 2.31 -7.78 -6.06
N VAL A 61 2.29 -9.09 -5.85
CA VAL A 61 1.08 -9.80 -5.40
C VAL A 61 0.73 -9.38 -3.98
N PRO A 62 -0.54 -9.50 -3.56
CA PRO A 62 -0.89 -9.39 -2.15
C PRO A 62 -0.11 -10.39 -1.30
N HIS A 63 0.61 -9.90 -0.29
CA HIS A 63 1.43 -10.70 0.61
C HIS A 63 1.45 -10.11 2.04
N THR A 64 1.82 -10.95 3.01
CA THR A 64 2.24 -10.54 4.36
C THR A 64 3.76 -10.63 4.45
N THR A 65 4.39 -9.82 5.29
CA THR A 65 5.85 -9.91 5.50
C THR A 65 6.20 -9.71 6.95
N ASN A 66 7.04 -10.61 7.48
CA ASN A 66 7.56 -10.49 8.82
C ASN A 66 8.88 -9.72 8.77
N HIS A 67 9.02 -8.77 9.68
CA HIS A 67 10.17 -7.87 9.79
C HIS A 67 10.76 -7.96 11.18
N ARG A 68 12.08 -8.16 11.26
CA ARG A 68 12.79 -8.15 12.54
C ARG A 68 13.29 -6.73 12.87
N VAL A 69 12.95 -6.21 14.03
CA VAL A 69 13.39 -4.90 14.53
C VAL A 69 13.75 -5.03 16.00
N ASN A 70 15.02 -4.77 16.37
CA ASN A 70 15.53 -4.87 17.75
C ASN A 70 15.12 -6.18 18.45
N ASP A 71 15.47 -7.32 17.83
CA ASP A 71 15.18 -8.70 18.27
C ASP A 71 13.71 -9.13 18.31
N LYS A 72 12.77 -8.20 18.14
CA LYS A 72 11.33 -8.48 18.03
C LYS A 72 10.92 -8.71 16.58
N VAL A 73 9.92 -9.56 16.37
CA VAL A 73 9.30 -9.80 15.06
C VAL A 73 8.02 -8.99 14.96
N TYR A 74 7.89 -8.24 13.89
CA TYR A 74 6.71 -7.46 13.55
C TYR A 74 6.12 -7.98 12.24
N THR A 75 4.81 -8.09 12.18
CA THR A 75 4.09 -8.53 10.98
C THR A 75 3.51 -7.34 10.26
N ASP A 76 3.98 -7.12 9.04
CA ASP A 76 3.35 -6.23 8.06
C ASP A 76 2.11 -6.93 7.49
N PRO A 77 0.90 -6.43 7.76
CA PRO A 77 -0.34 -7.09 7.34
C PRO A 77 -0.46 -7.22 5.83
N MET A 78 -1.45 -8.00 5.39
CA MET A 78 -1.70 -8.31 3.98
C MET A 78 -1.84 -7.04 3.14
N HIS A 79 -0.93 -6.85 2.18
CA HIS A 79 -0.90 -5.68 1.32
C HIS A 79 -0.33 -6.00 -0.06
N THR A 80 -0.55 -5.10 -1.02
CA THR A 80 0.14 -5.12 -2.32
C THR A 80 0.92 -3.83 -2.51
N VAL A 81 2.04 -3.92 -3.21
CA VAL A 81 2.87 -2.76 -3.53
C VAL A 81 2.45 -2.19 -4.88
N LEU A 82 2.31 -0.87 -4.89
CA LEU A 82 1.96 -0.08 -6.06
C LEU A 82 3.08 0.90 -6.40
N GLU A 83 3.37 1.06 -7.68
CA GLU A 83 4.21 2.13 -8.19
C GLU A 83 3.36 3.26 -8.77
N MET A 84 3.68 4.50 -8.38
CA MET A 84 3.02 5.69 -8.90
C MET A 84 3.95 6.44 -9.85
N LYS A 85 3.48 6.71 -11.06
CA LYS A 85 4.25 7.34 -12.14
C LYS A 85 3.51 8.56 -12.71
N ASN A 86 4.26 9.47 -13.31
CA ASN A 86 3.70 10.58 -14.10
C ASN A 86 3.71 10.30 -15.60
N GLU A 87 3.24 11.26 -16.40
CA GLU A 87 3.12 11.15 -17.87
C GLU A 87 4.45 10.88 -18.58
N LYS A 88 5.58 11.23 -17.96
CA LYS A 88 6.93 10.97 -18.49
C LYS A 88 7.46 9.59 -18.08
N ASP A 89 6.58 8.69 -17.63
CA ASP A 89 6.88 7.38 -17.03
C ASP A 89 7.88 7.45 -15.86
N LYS A 90 8.04 8.65 -15.26
CA LYS A 90 8.97 8.84 -14.15
C LYS A 90 8.27 8.43 -12.87
N ARG A 91 8.86 7.45 -12.17
CA ARG A 91 8.45 7.05 -10.81
C ARG A 91 8.44 8.27 -9.88
N ILE A 92 7.30 8.47 -9.24
CA ILE A 92 7.09 9.50 -8.20
C ILE A 92 7.37 8.90 -6.84
N THR A 93 6.76 7.76 -6.53
CA THR A 93 6.89 7.01 -5.27
C THR A 93 6.36 5.58 -5.45
N THR A 94 6.65 4.73 -4.49
CA THR A 94 5.90 3.49 -4.23
C THR A 94 4.94 3.71 -3.06
N ALA A 95 3.91 2.87 -2.99
CA ALA A 95 2.94 2.84 -1.90
C ALA A 95 2.54 1.40 -1.57
N HIS A 96 2.33 1.13 -0.29
CA HIS A 96 1.74 -0.10 0.21
C HIS A 96 0.24 0.14 0.32
N PHE A 97 -0.54 -0.70 -0.35
CA PHE A 97 -1.98 -0.64 -0.30
C PHE A 97 -2.53 -1.81 0.52
N TYR A 98 -3.19 -1.45 1.61
CA TYR A 98 -3.80 -2.38 2.56
C TYR A 98 -5.30 -2.47 2.30
N TRP A 99 -5.83 -3.70 2.32
CA TRP A 99 -7.26 -3.91 2.08
C TRP A 99 -8.11 -3.47 3.27
N ASP A 100 -7.61 -3.78 4.47
CA ASP A 100 -8.08 -3.27 5.73
C ASP A 100 -7.14 -2.15 6.18
N LYS A 101 -7.71 -1.01 6.57
CA LYS A 101 -6.92 0.18 6.90
C LYS A 101 -5.86 -0.13 7.95
N LEU A 102 -4.60 0.11 7.63
CA LEU A 102 -3.51 0.12 8.60
C LEU A 102 -3.37 1.52 9.19
N GLY A 103 -3.49 1.68 10.51
CA GLY A 103 -3.41 2.99 11.16
C GLY A 103 -4.44 4.00 10.62
N GLY A 104 -5.61 3.52 10.19
CA GLY A 104 -6.68 4.35 9.61
C GLY A 104 -6.49 4.76 8.14
N LYS A 105 -5.44 4.27 7.46
CA LYS A 105 -5.14 4.59 6.05
C LYS A 105 -5.13 3.33 5.17
N TYR A 106 -5.58 3.47 3.92
CA TYR A 106 -5.47 2.41 2.91
C TYR A 106 -4.14 2.45 2.16
N LEU A 107 -3.52 3.63 2.04
CA LEU A 107 -2.21 3.80 1.39
C LEU A 107 -1.18 4.34 2.38
N TRP A 108 -0.03 3.67 2.40
CA TRP A 108 1.18 4.15 3.04
C TRP A 108 2.26 4.34 1.99
N TYR A 109 2.69 5.59 1.78
CA TYR A 109 3.70 5.91 0.79
C TYR A 109 5.11 5.66 1.35
N SER A 110 6.04 5.16 0.52
CA SER A 110 7.43 5.01 0.96
C SER A 110 8.10 6.36 1.29
N LYS A 111 7.58 7.46 0.72
CA LYS A 111 7.97 8.82 1.10
C LYS A 111 7.10 9.33 2.25
N LEU A 112 7.70 9.46 3.44
CA LEU A 112 7.01 9.88 4.67
C LEU A 112 6.31 11.25 4.56
N THR A 113 6.80 12.14 3.69
CA THR A 113 6.17 13.45 3.45
C THR A 113 4.72 13.33 2.95
N PHE A 114 4.34 12.21 2.32
CA PHE A 114 2.96 11.96 1.89
C PHE A 114 2.12 11.24 2.94
N ASN A 115 2.71 10.93 4.10
CA ASN A 115 2.03 10.29 5.22
C ASN A 115 1.90 11.20 6.45
N GLY A 116 2.35 12.46 6.36
CA GLY A 116 2.46 13.36 7.53
C GLY A 116 3.62 12.98 8.47
N ALA A 117 4.76 12.56 7.90
CA ALA A 117 5.95 12.08 8.60
C ALA A 117 5.84 10.72 9.32
N ALA A 118 4.66 10.08 9.29
CA ALA A 118 4.44 8.74 9.85
C ALA A 118 4.82 7.60 8.89
N SER A 119 5.09 6.42 9.45
CA SER A 119 5.43 5.19 8.74
C SER A 119 4.34 4.12 8.93
N SER A 120 4.15 3.22 7.97
CA SER A 120 3.28 2.05 8.17
C SER A 120 3.76 1.17 9.33
N LYS A 121 5.08 1.15 9.54
CA LYS A 121 5.74 0.38 10.61
C LYS A 121 5.25 0.72 12.00
N ASP A 122 4.79 1.95 12.20
CA ASP A 122 4.28 2.44 13.50
C ASP A 122 2.97 1.74 13.89
N HIS A 123 2.38 0.96 12.97
CA HIS A 123 1.11 0.26 13.14
C HIS A 123 1.22 -1.25 12.91
N TRP A 124 2.43 -1.78 12.71
CA TRP A 124 2.64 -3.22 12.61
C TRP A 124 2.37 -3.91 13.93
N ILE A 125 1.95 -5.17 13.85
CA ILE A 125 1.64 -5.98 15.03
C ILE A 125 2.93 -6.67 15.44
N GLU A 126 3.36 -6.49 16.68
CA GLU A 126 4.43 -7.31 17.26
C GLU A 126 3.90 -8.74 17.40
N GLU A 127 4.57 -9.71 16.80
CA GLU A 127 4.28 -11.11 17.09
C GLU A 127 4.79 -11.39 18.50
N ASP A 128 3.86 -11.67 19.42
CA ASP A 128 4.23 -12.24 20.70
C ASP A 128 5.04 -13.49 20.40
N SER A 129 6.31 -13.47 20.81
CA SER A 129 7.17 -14.65 20.81
C SER A 129 6.72 -15.59 21.93
N ASN A 130 5.44 -15.99 21.93
CA ASN A 130 4.99 -17.13 22.70
C ASN A 130 5.33 -18.37 21.87
N ASP A 131 6.59 -18.78 22.00
CA ASP A 131 6.92 -20.20 22.02
C ASP A 131 5.98 -20.86 23.04
N GLU A 132 4.87 -21.42 22.57
CA GLU A 132 4.31 -22.61 23.20
C GLU A 132 5.30 -23.77 22.96
N GLU A 133 6.43 -23.70 23.65
CA GLU A 133 7.10 -24.87 24.19
C GLU A 133 6.12 -25.48 25.20
N LYS A 134 5.25 -26.39 24.73
CA LYS A 134 4.62 -27.45 25.54
C LYS A 134 3.92 -28.45 24.63
N LYS A 135 4.73 -29.29 24.00
CA LYS A 135 4.32 -30.69 23.79
C LYS A 135 4.70 -31.44 25.05
N GLU A 136 3.72 -31.65 25.92
CA GLU A 136 3.74 -32.76 26.88
C GLU A 136 3.73 -34.11 26.14
#